data_AF-A0A3D9RX40-F1
#
_entry.id   AF-A0A3D9RX40-F1
#
_cell.length_a   1.000
_cell.length_b   1.000
_cell.length_c   1.000
_cell.angle_alpha   90.00
_cell.angle_beta   90.00
_cell.angle_gamma   90.00
#
_symmetry.space_group_name_H-M   'P 1'
#
loop_
_entity.id
_entity.type
_entity.pdbx_description
1 polymer ?
#
loop_
_entity_poly.entity_id
_entity_poly.type
_entity_poly.pdbx_seq_one_letter_code
_entity_poly.pdbx_strand_id
1 'polypeptide(L)'
;MKKLIFINVLVTIFLFSCSNNSSEDIEGIEEINLETQTLLSNDEIADLLFLREEEKLARDVYLNSYDLYGLQIFKNISNSEQQHMDSVLELLNTYNLEDPASEIRGEFNNSDLQSIYDSLVEKSNISLLEALKVGNTIEDLDINDIAENEERTSKSDLLTVYALLKCGSRNHLRSFNNQVEQNNGTYEPVYISIDEFEDIVSTSNEQCGR
;
A
#
# COMPACT_ATOMS: atom_id res chain seq x y z
N MET A 1 -49.12 21.21 0.27
CA MET A 1 -48.40 22.44 -0.14
C MET A 1 -48.44 23.43 1.03
N LYS A 2 -47.44 23.39 1.91
CA LYS A 2 -47.29 24.35 3.02
C LYS A 2 -46.12 25.27 2.65
N LYS A 3 -46.42 26.54 2.37
CA LYS A 3 -45.43 27.61 2.22
C LYS A 3 -45.00 28.05 3.62
N LEU A 4 -43.72 27.94 3.95
CA LEU A 4 -43.15 28.58 5.14
C LEU A 4 -42.05 29.58 4.72
N ILE A 5 -42.48 30.83 4.80
CA ILE A 5 -41.80 32.12 5.07
C ILE A 5 -40.26 32.07 5.23
N PHE A 6 -39.58 32.78 4.32
CA PHE A 6 -38.19 33.23 4.44
C PHE A 6 -38.08 34.35 5.49
N ILE A 7 -37.18 34.19 6.46
CA ILE A 7 -36.76 35.26 7.37
C ILE A 7 -35.44 35.83 6.84
N ASN A 8 -35.50 37.06 6.33
CA ASN A 8 -34.33 37.88 6.00
C ASN A 8 -33.69 38.39 7.30
N VAL A 9 -32.47 37.95 7.60
CA VAL A 9 -31.64 38.56 8.65
C VAL A 9 -30.78 39.64 7.98
N LEU A 10 -31.12 40.89 8.30
CA LEU A 10 -30.42 42.09 7.85
C LEU A 10 -29.16 42.26 8.72
N VAL A 11 -27.98 41.94 8.19
CA VAL A 11 -26.70 42.17 8.87
C VAL A 11 -26.23 43.59 8.56
N THR A 12 -26.27 44.45 9.57
CA THR A 12 -25.79 45.84 9.52
C THR A 12 -24.26 45.87 9.51
N ILE A 13 -23.70 46.40 8.42
CA ILE A 13 -22.27 46.70 8.25
C ILE A 13 -21.94 47.97 9.04
N PHE A 14 -21.07 47.85 10.05
CA PHE A 14 -20.42 49.00 10.68
C PHE A 14 -19.12 49.29 9.93
N LEU A 15 -19.08 50.43 9.23
CA LEU A 15 -17.84 51.00 8.71
C LEU A 15 -17.20 51.88 9.80
N PHE A 16 -16.08 51.43 10.36
CA PHE A 16 -15.17 52.33 11.07
C PHE A 16 -14.16 52.89 10.07
N SER A 17 -14.25 54.20 9.86
CA SER A 17 -13.24 55.02 9.21
C SER A 17 -12.24 55.50 10.26
N CYS A 18 -10.95 55.20 10.07
CA CYS A 18 -9.82 56.02 10.52
C CYS A 18 -8.56 55.66 9.70
N SER A 19 -7.77 56.69 9.42
CA SER A 19 -6.73 56.75 8.38
C SER A 19 -5.31 56.58 8.95
N ASN A 20 -4.46 55.84 8.20
CA ASN A 20 -3.05 56.11 7.85
C ASN A 20 -2.07 54.93 8.01
N ASN A 21 -1.63 54.43 6.84
CA ASN A 21 -0.35 53.83 6.45
C ASN A 21 0.61 53.32 7.55
N SER A 22 0.75 52.00 7.62
CA SER A 22 1.99 51.32 7.23
C SER A 22 1.65 49.86 6.90
N SER A 23 2.15 49.42 5.75
CA SER A 23 1.96 48.10 5.16
C SER A 23 2.67 47.03 5.98
N GLU A 24 1.89 46.19 6.65
CA GLU A 24 2.29 44.84 7.03
C GLU A 24 1.24 43.90 6.44
N ASP A 25 1.54 43.37 5.26
CA ASP A 25 0.77 42.31 4.61
C ASP A 25 0.98 41.02 5.40
N ILE A 26 0.13 40.78 6.40
CA ILE A 26 0.03 39.50 7.11
C ILE A 26 -0.92 38.59 6.31
N GLU A 27 -0.27 37.62 5.67
CA GLU A 27 -0.70 36.25 5.40
C GLU A 27 -2.12 36.02 4.84
N GLY A 28 -2.14 35.63 3.57
CA GLY A 28 -3.24 34.85 3.01
C GLY A 28 -3.42 33.58 3.82
N ILE A 29 -4.48 33.55 4.61
CA ILE A 29 -5.03 32.31 5.13
C ILE A 29 -5.63 31.60 3.92
N GLU A 30 -4.87 30.66 3.34
CA GLU A 30 -5.49 29.59 2.58
C GLU A 30 -6.47 28.91 3.53
N GLU A 31 -7.76 29.08 3.27
CA GLU A 31 -8.82 28.32 3.90
C GLU A 31 -8.56 26.87 3.50
N ILE A 32 -7.81 26.14 4.35
CA ILE A 32 -7.55 24.71 4.17
C ILE A 32 -8.92 24.06 4.11
N ASN A 33 -9.34 23.66 2.92
CA ASN A 33 -10.64 23.05 2.72
C ASN A 33 -10.61 21.67 3.38
N LEU A 34 -11.08 21.62 4.62
CA LEU A 34 -11.12 20.42 5.46
C LEU A 34 -11.87 19.27 4.75
N GLU A 35 -12.82 19.58 3.85
CA GLU A 35 -13.52 18.58 3.04
C GLU A 35 -12.59 17.89 2.02
N THR A 36 -11.61 18.59 1.45
CA THR A 36 -10.64 17.97 0.51
C THR A 36 -9.60 17.09 1.18
N GLN A 37 -9.33 17.26 2.48
CA GLN A 37 -8.50 16.30 3.21
C GLN A 37 -9.25 14.99 3.47
N THR A 38 -10.57 15.01 3.58
CA THR A 38 -11.37 13.82 3.92
C THR A 38 -11.71 12.90 2.73
N LEU A 39 -11.60 13.38 1.49
CA LEU A 39 -11.93 12.58 0.30
C LEU A 39 -10.65 12.10 -0.39
N LEU A 40 -10.66 10.84 -0.84
CA LEU A 40 -9.61 10.28 -1.68
C LEU A 40 -9.75 10.76 -3.13
N SER A 41 -8.63 10.90 -3.83
CA SER A 41 -8.59 11.01 -5.28
C SER A 41 -8.97 9.68 -5.93
N ASN A 42 -9.29 9.69 -7.23
CA ASN A 42 -9.56 8.44 -7.95
C ASN A 42 -8.32 7.53 -8.00
N ASP A 43 -7.12 8.11 -8.08
CA ASP A 43 -5.87 7.36 -8.11
C ASP A 43 -5.62 6.71 -6.74
N GLU A 44 -5.83 7.45 -5.64
CA GLU A 44 -5.71 6.89 -4.28
C GLU A 44 -6.72 5.76 -4.02
N ILE A 45 -7.94 5.87 -4.55
CA ILE A 45 -8.94 4.79 -4.46
C ILE A 45 -8.46 3.57 -5.25
N ALA A 46 -7.98 3.76 -6.48
CA ALA A 46 -7.51 2.67 -7.32
C ALA A 46 -6.31 1.95 -6.67
N ASP A 47 -5.36 2.72 -6.14
CA ASP A 47 -4.16 2.21 -5.47
C ASP A 47 -4.54 1.36 -4.24
N LEU A 48 -5.44 1.83 -3.39
CA LEU A 48 -5.88 1.08 -2.21
C LEU A 48 -6.60 -0.22 -2.55
N LEU A 49 -7.47 -0.20 -3.57
CA LEU A 49 -8.20 -1.38 -4.01
C LEU A 49 -7.25 -2.42 -4.61
N PHE A 50 -6.27 -1.97 -5.40
CA PHE A 50 -5.25 -2.84 -5.97
C PHE A 50 -4.34 -3.44 -4.89
N LEU A 51 -3.77 -2.59 -4.03
CA LEU A 51 -2.86 -3.00 -2.96
C LEU A 51 -3.52 -4.01 -2.01
N ARG A 52 -4.82 -3.85 -1.72
CA ARG A 52 -5.58 -4.82 -0.91
C ARG A 52 -5.56 -6.23 -1.49
N GLU A 53 -5.72 -6.36 -2.81
CA GLU A 53 -5.66 -7.65 -3.49
C GLU A 53 -4.23 -8.12 -3.77
N GLU A 54 -3.27 -7.21 -3.90
CA GLU A 54 -1.85 -7.52 -4.07
C GLU A 54 -1.25 -8.17 -2.81
N GLU A 55 -1.48 -7.60 -1.63
CA GLU A 55 -1.07 -8.21 -0.35
C GLU A 55 -1.72 -9.59 -0.14
N LYS A 56 -2.96 -9.76 -0.64
CA LYS A 56 -3.64 -11.06 -0.67
C LYS A 56 -2.95 -12.04 -1.61
N LEU A 57 -2.47 -11.58 -2.77
CA LEU A 57 -1.72 -12.38 -3.72
C LEU A 57 -0.44 -12.91 -3.07
N ALA A 58 0.33 -12.04 -2.40
CA ALA A 58 1.50 -12.43 -1.64
C ALA A 58 1.17 -13.53 -0.62
N ARG A 59 0.19 -13.26 0.25
CA ARG A 59 -0.29 -14.22 1.26
C ARG A 59 -0.65 -15.58 0.66
N ASP A 60 -1.48 -15.58 -0.39
CA ASP A 60 -2.06 -16.79 -0.95
C ASP A 60 -1.01 -17.63 -1.69
N VAL A 61 -0.06 -16.99 -2.40
CA VAL A 61 1.07 -17.68 -3.03
C VAL A 61 1.99 -18.29 -1.98
N TYR A 62 2.27 -17.58 -0.88
CA TYR A 62 3.10 -18.12 0.20
C TYR A 62 2.45 -19.28 0.91
N LEU A 63 1.14 -19.21 1.18
CA LEU A 63 0.40 -20.36 1.67
C LEU A 63 0.48 -21.55 0.70
N ASN A 64 0.47 -21.32 -0.62
CA ASN A 64 0.60 -22.38 -1.62
C ASN A 64 1.98 -23.04 -1.56
N SER A 65 3.03 -22.23 -1.52
CA SER A 65 4.39 -22.73 -1.37
C SER A 65 4.62 -23.42 -0.02
N TYR A 66 3.93 -22.99 1.05
CA TYR A 66 3.95 -23.71 2.33
C TYR A 66 3.30 -25.09 2.23
N ASP A 67 2.15 -25.21 1.57
CA ASP A 67 1.47 -26.49 1.38
C ASP A 67 2.32 -27.47 0.56
N LEU A 68 3.07 -26.97 -0.42
CA LEU A 68 3.96 -27.77 -1.28
C LEU A 68 5.22 -28.26 -0.56
N TYR A 69 5.89 -27.36 0.18
CA TYR A 69 7.26 -27.60 0.65
C TYR A 69 7.39 -27.66 2.18
N GLY A 70 6.42 -27.15 2.93
CA GLY A 70 6.41 -27.17 4.40
C GLY A 70 7.46 -26.27 5.08
N LEU A 71 8.12 -25.38 4.33
CA LEU A 71 9.16 -24.51 4.89
C LEU A 71 8.55 -23.35 5.69
N GLN A 72 9.05 -23.14 6.91
CA GLN A 72 8.49 -22.17 7.84
C GLN A 72 8.58 -20.71 7.37
N ILE A 73 9.51 -20.36 6.47
CA ILE A 73 9.59 -19.01 5.88
C ILE A 73 8.26 -18.61 5.22
N PHE A 74 7.70 -19.48 4.38
CA PHE A 74 6.45 -19.20 3.67
C PHE A 74 5.29 -18.97 4.64
N LYS A 75 5.19 -19.80 5.70
CA LYS A 75 4.16 -19.63 6.72
C LYS A 75 4.35 -18.37 7.57
N ASN A 76 5.59 -18.01 7.89
CA ASN A 76 5.86 -16.83 8.70
C ASN A 76 5.52 -15.56 7.92
N ILE A 77 5.97 -15.49 6.67
CA ILE A 77 5.76 -14.33 5.81
C ILE A 77 4.28 -14.22 5.42
N SER A 78 3.58 -15.32 5.14
CA SER A 78 2.12 -15.25 4.90
C SER A 78 1.32 -14.70 6.09
N ASN A 79 1.77 -14.92 7.34
CA ASN A 79 1.16 -14.28 8.51
C ASN A 79 1.49 -12.78 8.60
N SER A 80 2.61 -12.34 8.02
CA SER A 80 2.96 -10.93 7.86
C SER A 80 2.08 -10.28 6.80
N GLU A 81 1.89 -10.93 5.65
CA GLU A 81 0.99 -10.42 4.60
C GLU A 81 -0.46 -10.32 5.06
N GLN A 82 -0.90 -11.20 5.95
CA GLN A 82 -2.20 -11.02 6.58
C GLN A 82 -2.29 -9.70 7.37
N GLN A 83 -1.21 -9.28 8.06
CA GLN A 83 -1.18 -8.01 8.79
C GLN A 83 -1.12 -6.81 7.83
N HIS A 84 -0.42 -6.94 6.70
CA HIS A 84 -0.43 -5.92 5.65
C HIS A 84 -1.84 -5.75 5.06
N MET A 85 -2.45 -6.87 4.66
CA MET A 85 -3.86 -6.95 4.25
C MET A 85 -4.77 -6.23 5.25
N ASP A 86 -4.66 -6.54 6.54
CA ASP A 86 -5.49 -5.95 7.60
C ASP A 86 -5.26 -4.43 7.71
N SER A 87 -4.03 -3.97 7.52
CA SER A 87 -3.68 -2.53 7.53
C SER A 87 -4.31 -1.78 6.36
N VAL A 88 -4.32 -2.35 5.16
CA VAL A 88 -5.00 -1.77 4.00
C VAL A 88 -6.52 -1.78 4.20
N LEU A 89 -7.07 -2.85 4.77
CA LEU A 89 -8.50 -2.93 5.09
C LEU A 89 -8.93 -1.85 6.10
N GLU A 90 -8.08 -1.49 7.07
CA GLU A 90 -8.36 -0.37 7.97
C GLU A 90 -8.50 0.96 7.22
N LEU A 91 -7.66 1.20 6.19
CA LEU A 91 -7.79 2.37 5.32
C LEU A 91 -9.08 2.31 4.49
N LEU A 92 -9.40 1.17 3.86
CA LEU A 92 -10.64 1.01 3.10
C LEU A 92 -11.87 1.33 3.97
N ASN A 93 -11.90 0.81 5.21
CA ASN A 93 -12.97 1.11 6.16
C ASN A 93 -13.00 2.60 6.56
N THR A 94 -11.84 3.21 6.81
CA THR A 94 -11.72 4.64 7.15
C THR A 94 -12.32 5.52 6.07
N TYR A 95 -12.09 5.19 4.81
CA TYR A 95 -12.60 5.92 3.65
C TYR A 95 -13.94 5.41 3.12
N ASN A 96 -14.58 4.45 3.80
CA ASN A 96 -15.84 3.82 3.41
C ASN A 96 -15.82 3.22 1.98
N LEU A 97 -14.71 2.60 1.60
CA LEU A 97 -14.56 1.83 0.37
C LEU A 97 -14.98 0.37 0.60
N GLU A 98 -15.56 -0.26 -0.42
CA GLU A 98 -15.88 -1.70 -0.40
C GLU A 98 -14.59 -2.52 -0.50
N ASP A 99 -14.44 -3.58 0.30
CA ASP A 99 -13.29 -4.47 0.25
C ASP A 99 -13.34 -5.32 -1.04
N PRO A 100 -12.35 -5.19 -1.95
CA PRO A 100 -12.32 -5.97 -3.18
C PRO A 100 -11.83 -7.40 -2.96
N ALA A 101 -11.21 -7.72 -1.83
CA ALA A 101 -10.59 -9.04 -1.63
C ALA A 101 -11.64 -10.15 -1.48
N SER A 102 -11.52 -11.20 -2.30
CA SER A 102 -12.28 -12.44 -2.08
C SER A 102 -11.82 -13.14 -0.79
N GLU A 103 -12.76 -13.75 -0.07
CA GLU A 103 -12.47 -14.63 1.08
C GLU A 103 -11.90 -15.99 0.64
N ILE A 104 -12.01 -16.33 -0.65
CA ILE A 104 -11.53 -17.59 -1.18
C ILE A 104 -10.06 -17.43 -1.61
N ARG A 105 -9.22 -18.31 -1.05
CA ARG A 105 -7.80 -18.36 -1.37
C ARG A 105 -7.59 -18.63 -2.87
N GLY A 106 -6.74 -17.81 -3.49
CA GLY A 106 -6.40 -17.91 -4.91
C GLY A 106 -7.44 -17.34 -5.87
N GLU A 107 -8.54 -16.76 -5.36
CA GLU A 107 -9.51 -16.02 -6.17
C GLU A 107 -9.30 -14.51 -6.02
N PHE A 108 -9.26 -13.79 -7.14
CA PHE A 108 -9.11 -12.33 -7.20
C PHE A 108 -10.17 -11.70 -8.10
N ASN A 109 -10.69 -10.55 -7.70
CA ASN A 109 -11.63 -9.78 -8.49
C ASN A 109 -10.91 -9.00 -9.60
N ASN A 110 -9.71 -8.51 -9.34
CA ASN A 110 -8.81 -7.97 -10.35
C ASN A 110 -8.24 -9.10 -11.24
N SER A 111 -8.55 -9.07 -12.54
CA SER A 111 -8.14 -10.10 -13.50
C SER A 111 -6.62 -10.14 -13.75
N ASP A 112 -5.94 -9.02 -13.58
CA ASP A 112 -4.50 -8.95 -13.75
C ASP A 112 -3.81 -9.64 -12.56
N LEU A 113 -4.26 -9.37 -11.34
CA LEU A 113 -3.79 -10.08 -10.14
C LEU A 113 -4.13 -11.57 -10.16
N GLN A 114 -5.31 -11.97 -10.67
CA GLN A 114 -5.61 -13.40 -10.89
C GLN A 114 -4.58 -14.05 -11.83
N SER A 115 -4.23 -13.37 -12.93
CA SER A 115 -3.27 -13.88 -13.90
C SER A 115 -1.85 -13.96 -13.33
N ILE A 116 -1.46 -12.98 -12.51
CA ILE A 116 -0.17 -13.01 -11.80
C ILE A 116 -0.14 -14.16 -10.80
N TYR A 117 -1.18 -14.32 -9.97
CA TYR A 117 -1.29 -15.43 -9.01
C TYR A 117 -1.13 -16.79 -9.68
N ASP A 118 -1.87 -17.05 -10.77
CA ASP A 118 -1.82 -18.33 -11.49
C ASP A 118 -0.40 -18.61 -12.01
N SER A 119 0.26 -17.60 -12.57
CA SER A 119 1.64 -17.68 -13.07
C SER A 119 2.66 -17.95 -11.96
N LEU A 120 2.54 -17.29 -10.81
CA LEU A 120 3.45 -17.46 -9.68
C LEU A 120 3.27 -18.80 -8.99
N VAL A 121 2.04 -19.31 -8.91
CA VAL A 121 1.75 -20.67 -8.43
C VAL A 121 2.33 -21.71 -9.39
N GLU A 122 2.19 -21.53 -10.70
CA GLU A 122 2.81 -22.43 -11.70
C GLU A 122 4.33 -22.48 -11.53
N LYS A 123 5.01 -21.33 -11.38
CA LYS A 123 6.45 -21.27 -11.11
C LYS A 123 6.81 -21.94 -9.78
N SER A 124 6.02 -21.69 -8.73
CA SER A 124 6.24 -22.29 -7.40
C SER A 124 6.13 -23.81 -7.44
N ASN A 125 5.33 -24.39 -8.33
CA ASN A 125 5.21 -25.84 -8.50
C ASN A 125 6.43 -26.50 -9.17
N ILE A 126 7.34 -25.73 -9.78
CA ILE A 126 8.50 -26.29 -10.49
C ILE A 126 9.49 -26.89 -9.50
N SER A 127 9.87 -26.14 -8.47
CA SER A 127 10.79 -26.59 -7.43
C SER A 127 10.80 -25.65 -6.23
N LEU A 128 11.36 -26.10 -5.11
CA LEU A 128 11.56 -25.25 -3.94
C LEU A 128 12.34 -23.97 -4.28
N LEU A 129 13.40 -24.08 -5.08
CA LEU A 129 14.21 -22.92 -5.46
C LEU A 129 13.38 -21.89 -6.24
N GLU A 130 12.53 -22.34 -7.17
CA GLU A 130 11.65 -21.45 -7.93
C GLU A 130 10.57 -20.83 -7.03
N ALA A 131 10.03 -21.57 -6.05
CA ALA A 131 9.11 -21.01 -5.06
C ALA A 131 9.76 -19.93 -4.17
N LEU A 132 11.03 -20.09 -3.82
CA LEU A 132 11.78 -19.06 -3.06
C LEU A 132 12.04 -17.81 -3.92
N LYS A 133 12.35 -17.97 -5.21
CA LYS A 133 12.48 -16.85 -6.15
C LYS A 133 11.15 -16.15 -6.43
N VAL A 134 10.04 -16.89 -6.45
CA VAL A 134 8.69 -16.32 -6.49
C VAL A 134 8.46 -15.44 -5.25
N GLY A 135 8.94 -15.89 -4.08
CA GLY A 135 9.06 -15.05 -2.89
C GLY A 135 9.72 -13.71 -3.18
N ASN A 136 10.95 -13.72 -3.69
CA ASN A 136 11.64 -12.47 -4.06
C ASN A 136 10.90 -11.65 -5.13
N THR A 137 10.26 -12.30 -6.10
CA THR A 137 9.54 -11.61 -7.19
C THR A 137 8.32 -10.82 -6.70
N ILE A 138 7.60 -11.37 -5.73
CA ILE A 138 6.45 -10.68 -5.13
C ILE A 138 6.94 -9.47 -4.35
N GLU A 139 7.94 -9.63 -3.49
CA GLU A 139 8.42 -8.51 -2.67
C GLU A 139 9.08 -7.40 -3.50
N ASP A 140 9.70 -7.77 -4.63
CA ASP A 140 10.20 -6.84 -5.63
C ASP A 140 9.06 -6.01 -6.27
N LEU A 141 7.97 -6.68 -6.68
CA LEU A 141 6.77 -6.04 -7.20
C LEU A 141 6.14 -5.09 -6.16
N ASP A 142 5.89 -5.59 -4.94
CA ASP A 142 5.24 -4.82 -3.87
C ASP A 142 6.03 -3.54 -3.54
N ILE A 143 7.37 -3.62 -3.49
CA ILE A 143 8.22 -2.45 -3.22
C ILE A 143 8.06 -1.40 -4.34
N ASN A 144 8.07 -1.82 -5.60
CA ASN A 144 7.88 -0.94 -6.74
C ASN A 144 6.50 -0.27 -6.70
N ASP A 145 5.45 -1.05 -6.58
CA ASP A 145 4.07 -0.57 -6.71
C ASP A 145 3.70 0.35 -5.54
N ILE A 146 4.17 0.05 -4.31
CA ILE A 146 4.00 0.95 -3.17
C ILE A 146 4.78 2.25 -3.36
N ALA A 147 5.98 2.22 -3.94
CA ALA A 147 6.73 3.44 -4.24
C ALA A 147 5.99 4.32 -5.27
N GLU A 148 5.33 3.72 -6.26
CA GLU A 148 4.48 4.48 -7.19
C GLU A 148 3.23 5.06 -6.52
N ASN A 149 2.61 4.33 -5.59
CA ASN A 149 1.46 4.80 -4.82
C ASN A 149 1.83 6.01 -3.93
N GLU A 150 3.02 6.00 -3.32
CA GLU A 150 3.53 7.12 -2.51
C GLU A 150 3.64 8.43 -3.32
N GLU A 151 4.02 8.36 -4.59
CA GLU A 151 4.10 9.54 -5.48
C GLU A 151 2.73 10.11 -5.88
N ARG A 152 1.65 9.33 -5.70
CA ARG A 152 0.27 9.72 -6.06
C ARG A 152 -0.53 10.27 -4.88
N THR A 153 0.04 10.34 -3.69
CA THR A 153 -0.66 10.84 -2.50
C THR A 153 0.17 11.82 -1.66
N SER A 154 -0.52 12.68 -0.92
CA SER A 154 0.06 13.48 0.16
C SER A 154 -0.63 13.23 1.51
N LYS A 155 -1.53 12.24 1.57
CA LYS A 155 -2.30 11.92 2.77
C LYS A 155 -1.43 11.13 3.75
N SER A 156 -1.30 11.66 4.95
CA SER A 156 -0.36 11.15 5.95
C SER A 156 -0.70 9.74 6.43
N ASP A 157 -1.97 9.38 6.48
CA ASP A 157 -2.43 8.04 6.88
C ASP A 157 -2.09 6.98 5.82
N LEU A 158 -2.31 7.27 4.54
CA LEU A 158 -1.89 6.40 3.44
C LEU A 158 -0.37 6.21 3.45
N LEU A 159 0.39 7.31 3.50
CA LEU A 159 1.86 7.27 3.53
C LEU A 159 2.40 6.50 4.75
N THR A 160 1.69 6.55 5.89
CA THR A 160 2.09 5.78 7.08
C THR A 160 1.95 4.27 6.85
N VAL A 161 0.86 3.83 6.23
CA VAL A 161 0.65 2.42 5.91
C VAL A 161 1.59 1.97 4.79
N TYR A 162 1.77 2.76 3.73
CA TYR A 162 2.70 2.45 2.64
C TYR A 162 4.15 2.29 3.15
N ALA A 163 4.61 3.19 4.02
CA ALA A 163 5.94 3.06 4.62
C ALA A 163 6.08 1.81 5.50
N LEU A 164 5.01 1.41 6.21
CA LEU A 164 4.97 0.20 7.02
C LEU A 164 5.07 -1.06 6.14
N LEU A 165 4.23 -1.17 5.11
CA LEU A 165 4.20 -2.29 4.17
C LEU A 165 5.53 -2.41 3.43
N LYS A 166 6.02 -1.33 2.82
CA LYS A 166 7.29 -1.32 2.08
C LYS A 166 8.48 -1.73 2.96
N CYS A 167 8.47 -1.39 4.25
CA CYS A 167 9.45 -1.87 5.22
C CYS A 167 9.35 -3.38 5.47
N GLY A 168 8.13 -3.90 5.60
CA GLY A 168 7.84 -5.33 5.65
C GLY A 168 8.38 -6.05 4.42
N SER A 169 8.03 -5.58 3.22
CA SER A 169 8.42 -6.20 1.96
C SER A 169 9.94 -6.24 1.78
N ARG A 170 10.67 -5.18 2.16
CA ARG A 170 12.15 -5.20 2.17
C ARG A 170 12.72 -6.28 3.11
N ASN A 171 12.10 -6.50 4.27
CA ASN A 171 12.52 -7.57 5.19
C ASN A 171 12.21 -8.97 4.66
N HIS A 172 11.09 -9.13 3.96
CA HIS A 172 10.74 -10.37 3.30
C HIS A 172 11.67 -10.66 2.12
N LEU A 173 11.97 -9.64 1.30
CA LEU A 173 12.93 -9.72 0.19
C LEU A 173 14.30 -10.22 0.68
N ARG A 174 14.83 -9.64 1.77
CA ARG A 174 16.05 -10.14 2.44
C ARG A 174 15.91 -11.60 2.86
N SER A 175 14.77 -11.96 3.44
CA SER A 175 14.53 -13.32 3.95
C SER A 175 14.49 -14.36 2.83
N PHE A 176 13.79 -14.06 1.73
CA PHE A 176 13.74 -14.93 0.55
C PHE A 176 15.09 -14.97 -0.17
N ASN A 177 15.79 -13.85 -0.33
CA ASN A 177 17.09 -13.83 -1.00
C ASN A 177 18.10 -14.71 -0.27
N ASN A 178 18.14 -14.61 1.07
CA ASN A 178 18.96 -15.48 1.91
C ASN A 178 18.63 -16.97 1.70
N GLN A 179 17.35 -17.33 1.53
CA GLN A 179 16.96 -18.71 1.24
C GLN A 179 17.36 -19.13 -0.18
N VAL A 180 17.23 -18.25 -1.17
CA VAL A 180 17.66 -18.51 -2.56
C VAL A 180 19.16 -18.81 -2.60
N GLU A 181 19.99 -17.99 -1.95
CA GLU A 181 21.44 -18.21 -1.86
C GLU A 181 21.80 -19.51 -1.15
N GLN A 182 21.14 -19.82 -0.02
CA GLN A 182 21.32 -21.08 0.71
C GLN A 182 20.94 -22.32 -0.11
N ASN A 183 20.07 -22.15 -1.11
CA ASN A 183 19.69 -23.18 -2.06
C ASN A 183 20.50 -23.11 -3.37
N ASN A 184 21.66 -22.44 -3.35
CA ASN A 184 22.59 -22.26 -4.49
C ASN A 184 21.94 -21.60 -5.72
N GLY A 185 20.93 -20.76 -5.50
CA GLY A 185 20.34 -19.94 -6.54
C GLY A 185 20.83 -18.49 -6.47
N THR A 186 20.41 -17.74 -7.48
CA THR A 186 20.50 -16.28 -7.53
C THR A 186 19.14 -15.73 -7.95
N TYR A 187 18.87 -14.49 -7.55
CA TYR A 187 17.69 -13.75 -7.97
C TYR A 187 18.15 -12.45 -8.64
N GLU A 188 17.52 -12.09 -9.75
CA GLU A 188 17.73 -10.84 -10.46
C GLU A 188 16.42 -10.06 -10.39
N PRO A 189 16.41 -8.80 -9.90
CA PRO A 189 15.19 -8.03 -9.76
C PRO A 189 14.56 -7.75 -11.13
N VAL A 190 13.23 -7.74 -11.14
CA VAL A 190 12.38 -7.54 -12.32
C VAL A 190 11.75 -6.16 -12.31
N TYR A 191 11.39 -5.63 -11.13
CA TYR A 191 10.65 -4.38 -10.97
C TYR A 191 11.54 -3.26 -10.43
N ILE A 192 12.12 -3.44 -9.25
CA ILE A 192 13.08 -2.49 -8.67
C ILE A 192 14.41 -2.53 -9.43
N SER A 193 15.18 -1.45 -9.31
CA SER A 193 16.51 -1.39 -9.91
C SER A 193 17.48 -2.37 -9.23
N ILE A 194 18.50 -2.82 -9.97
CA ILE A 194 19.57 -3.65 -9.38
C ILE A 194 20.29 -2.94 -8.23
N ASP A 195 20.49 -1.63 -8.32
CA ASP A 195 21.14 -0.84 -7.26
C ASP A 195 20.27 -0.83 -5.99
N GLU A 196 18.96 -0.63 -6.13
CA GLU A 196 18.03 -0.68 -5.00
C GLU A 196 17.94 -2.07 -4.38
N PHE A 197 17.86 -3.12 -5.19
CA PHE A 197 17.89 -4.49 -4.72
C PHE A 197 19.14 -4.77 -3.86
N GLU A 198 20.33 -4.42 -4.37
CA GLU A 198 21.60 -4.60 -3.68
C GLU A 198 21.67 -3.78 -2.38
N ASP A 199 21.17 -2.54 -2.37
CA ASP A 199 21.08 -1.72 -1.16
C ASP A 199 20.18 -2.38 -0.09
N ILE A 200 19.08 -3.03 -0.51
CA ILE A 200 18.19 -3.75 0.40
C ILE A 200 18.88 -5.01 0.95
N VAL A 201 19.38 -5.90 0.08
CA VAL A 201 19.89 -7.22 0.52
C VAL A 201 21.24 -7.16 1.22
N SER A 202 22.02 -6.10 1.02
CA SER A 202 23.31 -5.88 1.71
C SER A 202 23.18 -5.33 3.14
N THR A 203 21.97 -4.98 3.58
CA THR A 203 21.69 -4.40 4.89
C THR A 203 20.90 -5.34 5.81
N SER A 204 20.99 -5.12 7.13
CA SER A 204 20.23 -5.91 8.11
C SER A 204 18.75 -5.56 8.10
N ASN A 205 17.90 -6.49 8.55
CA ASN A 205 16.46 -6.26 8.69
C ASN A 205 16.13 -4.98 9.47
N GLU A 206 15.12 -4.28 8.96
CA GLU A 206 14.60 -3.03 9.48
C GLU A 206 13.61 -3.25 10.63
N GLN A 207 13.37 -2.19 11.42
CA GLN A 207 12.33 -2.17 12.44
C GLN A 207 11.14 -1.37 11.93
N CYS A 208 10.10 -2.06 11.45
CA CYS A 208 8.93 -1.43 10.87
C CYS A 208 7.94 -0.96 11.97
N GLY A 209 7.31 0.21 11.76
CA GLY A 209 6.27 0.74 12.64
C GLY A 209 6.75 1.25 14.01
N ARG A 210 7.99 1.74 14.10
CA ARG A 210 8.58 2.27 15.34
C ARG A 210 8.94 3.74 15.26
#